data_AF-A0A2D0N873-F1
#
_entry.id   AF-A0A2D0N873-F1
#
_cell.length_a   1.000
_cell.length_b   1.000
_cell.length_c   1.000
_cell.angle_alpha   90.00
_cell.angle_beta   90.00
_cell.angle_gamma   90.00
#
_symmetry.space_group_name_H-M   'P 1'
#
loop_
_entity.id
_entity.type
_entity.pdbx_description
1 polymer ?
#
loop_
_entity_poly.entity_id
_entity_poly.type
_entity_poly.pdbx_seq_one_letter_code
_entity_poly.pdbx_strand_id
1 'polypeptide(L)'
;MGLFDDLIKGAEDLFGKGQCALGFHKGEWKYVYPDQCDQVIHCERCGEKKRLKHQSYTRWQDDPDYQCWEFRTCTRCVDKEERSNHNYSKERAKNEWECYTFIQTCSKCGKEKDKRYSSPKHSWGSWKVNPNVQNEMFRVCNRCNAKEFSKIKD
;
A
#
# COMPACT_ATOMS: atom_id res chain seq x y z
N MET A 1 -53.00 22.13 12.16
CA MET A 1 -52.12 21.92 10.99
C MET A 1 -50.73 22.39 11.39
N GLY A 2 -50.03 21.67 12.27
CA GLY A 2 -48.78 22.19 12.89
C GLY A 2 -47.89 21.14 13.58
N LEU A 3 -48.47 20.03 14.09
CA LEU A 3 -47.70 18.96 14.73
C LEU A 3 -46.82 18.14 13.77
N PHE A 4 -47.20 18.03 12.49
CA PHE A 4 -46.41 17.29 11.48
C PHE A 4 -45.26 18.13 10.92
N ASP A 5 -45.44 19.44 10.76
CA ASP A 5 -44.41 20.34 10.22
C ASP A 5 -43.25 20.53 11.21
N ASP A 6 -43.53 20.56 12.51
CA ASP A 6 -42.49 20.67 13.55
C ASP A 6 -41.67 19.38 13.70
N LEU A 7 -42.29 18.22 13.46
CA LEU A 7 -41.63 16.90 13.48
C LEU A 7 -40.68 16.72 12.28
N ILE A 8 -41.08 17.20 11.09
CA ILE A 8 -40.24 17.19 9.88
C ILE A 8 -39.06 18.15 10.06
N LYS A 9 -39.27 19.37 10.55
CA LYS A 9 -38.18 20.33 10.82
C LYS A 9 -37.19 19.81 11.86
N GLY A 10 -37.67 19.12 12.90
CA GLY A 10 -36.81 18.50 13.91
C GLY A 10 -35.93 17.37 13.33
N ALA A 11 -36.47 16.57 12.40
CA ALA A 11 -35.72 15.51 11.73
C ALA A 11 -34.66 16.07 10.75
N GLU A 12 -34.98 17.13 10.01
CA GLU A 12 -34.04 17.80 9.10
C GLU A 12 -32.87 18.45 9.85
N ASP A 13 -33.14 19.06 11.01
CA ASP A 13 -32.11 19.70 11.84
C ASP A 13 -31.18 18.65 12.50
N LEU A 14 -31.72 17.51 12.94
CA LEU A 14 -30.92 16.38 13.45
C LEU A 14 -30.05 15.75 12.36
N PHE A 15 -30.59 15.58 11.15
CA PHE A 15 -29.85 15.07 10.01
C PHE A 15 -28.73 16.04 9.59
N GLY A 16 -29.02 17.35 9.58
CA GLY A 16 -28.03 18.40 9.30
C GLY A 16 -26.90 18.48 10.32
N LYS A 17 -27.21 18.31 11.62
CA LYS A 17 -26.21 18.24 12.71
C LYS A 17 -25.37 16.96 12.64
N GLY A 18 -25.99 15.82 12.33
CA GLY A 18 -25.30 14.55 12.12
C GLY A 18 -24.27 14.61 10.98
N GLN A 19 -24.61 15.25 9.86
CA GLN A 19 -23.68 15.44 8.74
C GLN A 19 -22.44 16.26 9.14
N CYS A 20 -22.61 17.29 9.97
CA CYS A 20 -21.49 18.09 10.46
C CYS A 20 -20.57 17.29 11.40
N ALA A 21 -21.12 16.40 12.23
CA ALA A 21 -20.35 15.52 13.10
C ALA A 21 -19.51 14.48 12.31
N LEU A 22 -19.99 14.08 11.13
CA LEU A 22 -19.28 13.18 10.21
C LEU A 22 -18.28 13.91 9.29
N GLY A 23 -18.09 15.22 9.45
CA GLY A 23 -17.13 16.02 8.68
C GLY A 23 -17.64 16.58 7.35
N PHE A 24 -18.94 16.44 7.05
CA PHE A 24 -19.56 17.02 5.87
C PHE A 24 -19.98 18.47 6.13
N HIS A 25 -19.10 19.40 5.80
CA HIS A 25 -19.35 20.85 5.92
C HIS A 25 -19.74 21.45 4.56
N LYS A 26 -20.81 22.26 4.56
CA LYS A 26 -21.29 22.99 3.38
C LYS A 26 -20.57 24.33 3.29
N GLY A 27 -20.02 24.65 2.13
CA GLY A 27 -19.24 25.87 1.87
C GLY A 27 -17.91 25.58 1.18
N GLU A 28 -17.17 26.63 0.87
CA GLU A 28 -15.85 26.53 0.26
C GLU A 28 -14.76 26.60 1.34
N TRP A 29 -13.85 25.63 1.33
CA TRP A 29 -12.65 25.70 2.16
C TRP A 29 -11.69 26.74 1.59
N LYS A 30 -11.33 27.73 2.40
CA LYS A 30 -10.35 28.77 2.03
C LYS A 30 -9.10 28.63 2.87
N TYR A 31 -7.95 28.89 2.28
CA TYR A 31 -6.71 28.96 3.07
C TYR A 31 -6.72 30.19 3.97
N VAL A 32 -6.18 30.03 5.18
CA VAL A 32 -6.06 31.15 6.13
C VAL A 32 -5.01 32.14 5.63
N TYR A 33 -3.86 31.65 5.16
CA TYR A 33 -2.79 32.44 4.57
C TYR A 33 -2.25 31.82 3.27
N PRO A 34 -1.70 32.62 2.34
CA PRO A 34 -1.17 32.12 1.06
C PRO A 34 -0.07 31.06 1.20
N ASP A 35 0.73 31.14 2.25
CA ASP A 35 1.90 30.31 2.56
C ASP A 35 1.64 29.30 3.71
N GLN A 36 0.36 29.02 3.99
CA GLN A 36 -0.04 28.06 5.02
C GLN A 36 -1.00 27.00 4.46
N CYS A 37 -1.01 25.85 5.14
CA CYS A 37 -1.87 24.72 4.83
C CYS A 37 -3.15 24.68 5.67
N ASP A 38 -3.26 25.58 6.64
CA ASP A 38 -4.50 25.78 7.38
C ASP A 38 -5.60 26.27 6.46
N GLN A 39 -6.72 25.58 6.51
CA GLN A 39 -7.94 25.94 5.81
C GLN A 39 -9.06 26.16 6.82
N VAL A 40 -9.87 27.16 6.52
CA VAL A 40 -11.08 27.48 7.26
C VAL A 40 -12.28 27.35 6.33
N ILE A 41 -13.37 26.83 6.88
CA ILE A 41 -14.69 26.88 6.27
C ILE A 41 -15.67 27.49 7.26
N HIS A 42 -16.48 28.42 6.80
CA HIS A 42 -17.64 28.85 7.55
C HIS A 42 -18.83 28.00 7.12
N CYS A 43 -19.22 27.04 7.97
CA CYS A 43 -20.37 26.18 7.73
C CYS A 43 -21.64 26.86 8.26
N GLU A 44 -22.62 27.06 7.39
CA GLU A 44 -23.92 27.66 7.74
C GLU A 44 -24.64 26.94 8.90
N ARG A 45 -24.31 25.67 9.16
CA ARG A 45 -24.97 24.83 10.17
C ARG A 45 -24.25 24.75 11.51
N CYS A 46 -22.92 24.75 11.50
CA CYS A 46 -22.11 24.46 12.70
C CYS A 46 -21.03 25.52 12.96
N GLY A 47 -21.07 26.64 12.24
CA GLY A 47 -20.11 27.71 12.34
C GLY A 47 -18.76 27.38 11.72
N GLU A 48 -17.72 28.05 12.22
CA GLU A 48 -16.37 27.95 11.69
C GLU A 48 -15.70 26.61 12.03
N LYS A 49 -15.07 26.00 11.03
CA LYS A 49 -14.23 24.80 11.19
C LYS A 49 -12.88 25.04 10.54
N LYS A 50 -11.84 24.49 11.17
CA LYS A 50 -10.45 24.57 10.71
C LYS A 50 -9.92 23.17 10.44
N ARG A 51 -9.05 23.04 9.45
CA ARG A 51 -8.28 21.83 9.19
C ARG A 51 -6.89 22.17 8.69
N LEU A 52 -5.92 21.32 9.00
CA LEU A 52 -4.61 21.33 8.36
C LEU A 52 -4.64 20.35 7.19
N LYS A 53 -4.32 20.82 5.98
CA LYS A 53 -4.33 19.94 4.80
C LYS A 53 -3.17 20.22 3.84
N HIS A 54 -2.17 19.33 3.84
CA HIS A 54 -1.07 19.36 2.87
C HIS A 54 -1.49 18.70 1.55
N GLN A 55 -2.24 19.42 0.72
CA GLN A 55 -2.69 18.88 -0.57
C GLN A 55 -1.67 19.07 -1.70
N SER A 56 -0.68 19.94 -1.50
CA SER A 56 0.19 20.40 -2.57
C SER A 56 1.64 20.15 -2.18
N TYR A 57 2.13 18.95 -2.45
CA TYR A 57 3.56 18.65 -2.39
C TYR A 57 4.17 18.74 -3.79
N THR A 58 5.46 19.06 -3.84
CA THR A 58 6.27 18.85 -5.04
C THR A 58 6.28 17.38 -5.44
N ARG A 59 6.81 17.09 -6.63
CA ARG A 59 7.22 15.73 -6.97
C ARG A 59 8.29 15.25 -5.99
N TRP A 60 8.33 13.94 -5.75
CA TRP A 60 9.43 13.31 -5.04
C TRP A 60 10.74 13.56 -5.79
N GLN A 61 11.79 13.89 -5.04
CA GLN A 61 13.14 14.13 -5.52
C GLN A 61 14.08 13.18 -4.80
N ASP A 62 15.09 12.64 -5.49
CA ASP A 62 16.14 11.84 -4.87
C ASP A 62 16.95 12.73 -3.91
N ASP A 63 17.29 12.19 -2.75
CA ASP A 63 18.22 12.81 -1.80
C ASP A 63 19.67 12.57 -2.30
N PRO A 64 20.48 13.63 -2.48
CA PRO A 64 21.84 13.49 -3.00
C PRO A 64 22.80 12.82 -2.00
N ASP A 65 22.52 12.91 -0.70
CA ASP A 65 23.39 12.40 0.36
C ASP A 65 23.02 10.97 0.76
N TYR A 66 21.76 10.59 0.56
CA TYR A 66 21.23 9.29 0.99
C TYR A 66 20.65 8.47 -0.16
N GLN A 67 21.39 7.43 -0.58
CA GLN A 67 20.92 6.49 -1.59
C GLN A 67 19.58 5.85 -1.21
N CYS A 68 18.65 5.80 -2.17
CA CYS A 68 17.27 5.34 -1.98
C CYS A 68 16.41 6.21 -1.07
N TRP A 69 16.88 7.37 -0.62
CA TRP A 69 16.05 8.32 0.09
C TRP A 69 15.46 9.31 -0.91
N GLU A 70 14.19 9.66 -0.71
CA GLU A 70 13.51 10.67 -1.49
C GLU A 70 12.82 11.64 -0.54
N PHE A 71 12.76 12.90 -0.94
CA PHE A 71 12.03 13.93 -0.22
C PHE A 71 11.08 14.68 -1.13
N ARG A 72 10.08 15.31 -0.54
CA ARG A 72 9.25 16.32 -1.19
C ARG A 72 8.87 17.39 -0.19
N THR A 73 8.66 18.60 -0.68
CA THR A 73 8.28 19.73 0.17
C THR A 73 6.86 20.18 -0.18
N CYS A 74 6.15 20.70 0.81
CA CYS A 74 4.89 21.36 0.55
C CYS A 74 5.16 22.63 -0.27
N THR A 75 4.36 22.90 -1.30
CA THR A 75 4.50 24.10 -2.12
C THR A 75 3.89 25.34 -1.47
N ARG A 76 3.19 25.16 -0.34
CA ARG A 76 2.55 26.24 0.41
C ARG A 76 3.31 26.58 1.67
N CYS A 77 3.74 25.58 2.43
CA CYS A 77 4.43 25.78 3.72
C CYS A 77 5.78 25.06 3.75
N VAL A 78 6.48 25.13 4.87
CA VAL A 78 7.83 24.55 5.06
C VAL A 78 7.84 23.05 5.36
N ASP A 79 6.69 22.39 5.31
CA ASP A 79 6.59 20.97 5.61
C ASP A 79 7.37 20.11 4.60
N LYS A 80 8.06 19.09 5.12
CA LYS A 80 8.91 18.16 4.36
C LYS A 80 8.49 16.74 4.68
N GLU A 81 8.24 15.95 3.64
CA GLU A 81 8.09 14.52 3.75
C GLU A 81 9.32 13.81 3.20
N GLU A 82 9.65 12.69 3.83
CA GLU A 82 10.79 11.85 3.47
C GLU A 82 10.36 10.38 3.42
N ARG A 83 11.00 9.61 2.54
CA ARG A 83 10.79 8.16 2.46
C ARG A 83 12.01 7.43 1.93
N SER A 84 12.12 6.16 2.31
CA SER A 84 12.95 5.21 1.59
C SER A 84 12.20 4.64 0.38
N ASN A 85 12.78 4.76 -0.82
CA ASN A 85 12.30 4.14 -2.05
C ASN A 85 13.37 3.20 -2.64
N HIS A 86 13.28 1.92 -2.28
CA HIS A 86 14.18 0.89 -2.79
C HIS A 86 13.67 0.27 -4.09
N ASN A 87 14.51 0.30 -5.13
CA ASN A 87 14.30 -0.49 -6.33
C ASN A 87 14.94 -1.87 -6.16
N TYR A 88 14.15 -2.86 -5.71
CA TYR A 88 14.62 -4.22 -5.47
C TYR A 88 14.60 -5.06 -6.76
N SER A 89 15.65 -5.85 -6.97
CA SER A 89 15.78 -6.76 -8.11
C SER A 89 14.74 -7.86 -8.15
N LYS A 90 14.75 -8.66 -9.24
CA LYS A 90 14.09 -9.96 -9.27
C LYS A 90 14.63 -10.85 -8.15
N GLU A 91 13.75 -11.72 -7.64
CA GLU A 91 14.05 -12.69 -6.60
C GLU A 91 15.07 -13.73 -7.09
N ARG A 92 16.10 -14.00 -6.27
CA ARG A 92 17.02 -15.14 -6.45
C ARG A 92 16.97 -16.03 -5.22
N ALA A 93 17.24 -17.32 -5.38
CA ALA A 93 17.35 -18.23 -4.23
C ALA A 93 18.46 -17.74 -3.30
N LYS A 94 18.26 -17.84 -1.98
CA LYS A 94 19.27 -17.45 -1.00
C LYS A 94 20.56 -18.27 -1.13
N ASN A 95 20.41 -19.55 -1.43
CA ASN A 95 21.49 -20.47 -1.80
C ASN A 95 20.95 -21.50 -2.82
N GLU A 96 21.82 -22.37 -3.31
CA GLU A 96 21.49 -23.35 -4.36
C GLU A 96 20.47 -24.43 -3.93
N TRP A 97 20.33 -24.68 -2.61
CA TRP A 97 19.45 -25.71 -2.05
C TRP A 97 18.09 -25.16 -1.56
N GLU A 98 17.94 -23.83 -1.49
CA GLU A 98 16.81 -23.15 -0.86
C GLU A 98 15.57 -23.03 -1.78
N CYS A 99 14.40 -23.30 -1.21
CA CYS A 99 13.09 -23.21 -1.89
C CYS A 99 12.08 -22.32 -1.15
N TYR A 100 12.36 -21.92 0.09
CA TYR A 100 11.49 -21.06 0.90
C TYR A 100 11.96 -19.62 0.97
N THR A 101 13.28 -19.41 0.91
CA THR A 101 13.89 -18.10 1.15
C THR A 101 14.55 -17.56 -0.12
N PHE A 102 14.14 -16.37 -0.50
CA PHE A 102 14.66 -15.67 -1.66
C PHE A 102 15.21 -14.31 -1.25
N ILE A 103 16.27 -13.88 -1.92
CA ILE A 103 16.88 -12.57 -1.73
C ILE A 103 16.46 -11.65 -2.88
N GLN A 104 16.18 -10.41 -2.54
CA GLN A 104 16.17 -9.30 -3.49
C GLN A 104 17.21 -8.28 -3.08
N THR A 105 17.96 -7.75 -4.05
CA THR A 105 19.03 -6.79 -3.82
C THR A 105 18.60 -5.45 -4.40
N CYS A 106 18.75 -4.35 -3.64
CA CYS A 106 18.45 -3.02 -4.15
C CYS A 106 19.51 -2.59 -5.18
N SER A 107 19.09 -2.22 -6.38
CA SER A 107 20.02 -1.81 -7.45
C SER A 107 20.71 -0.48 -7.19
N LYS A 108 20.10 0.38 -6.37
CA LYS A 108 20.67 1.69 -6.01
C LYS A 108 21.70 1.58 -4.86
N CYS A 109 21.39 0.84 -3.79
CA CYS A 109 22.20 0.84 -2.55
C CYS A 109 22.75 -0.52 -2.10
N GLY A 110 22.50 -1.60 -2.85
CA GLY A 110 23.00 -2.93 -2.51
C GLY A 110 22.37 -3.60 -1.31
N LYS A 111 21.47 -2.93 -0.55
CA LYS A 111 20.75 -3.55 0.56
C LYS A 111 19.98 -4.79 0.08
N GLU A 112 20.18 -5.89 0.78
CA GLU A 112 19.45 -7.13 0.55
C GLU A 112 18.26 -7.23 1.50
N LYS A 113 17.19 -7.86 1.03
CA LYS A 113 16.09 -8.30 1.90
C LYS A 113 15.74 -9.75 1.61
N ASP A 114 15.48 -10.47 2.70
CA ASP A 114 14.98 -11.83 2.65
C ASP A 114 13.46 -11.81 2.48
N LYS A 115 12.97 -12.70 1.62
CA LYS A 115 11.56 -13.00 1.45
C LYS A 115 11.34 -14.48 1.68
N ARG A 116 10.64 -14.79 2.76
CA ARG A 116 10.29 -16.15 3.15
C ARG A 116 8.85 -16.46 2.74
N TYR A 117 8.66 -17.59 2.06
CA TYR A 117 7.34 -18.09 1.70
C TYR A 117 6.85 -19.13 2.71
N SER A 118 5.53 -19.20 2.90
CA SER A 118 4.89 -20.27 3.69
C SER A 118 4.89 -21.61 2.95
N SER A 119 4.92 -21.58 1.61
CA SER A 119 5.01 -22.76 0.75
C SER A 119 6.25 -22.66 -0.15
N PRO A 120 6.93 -23.78 -0.42
CA PRO A 120 8.16 -23.77 -1.18
C PRO A 120 7.90 -23.43 -2.66
N LYS A 121 8.72 -22.54 -3.22
CA LYS A 121 8.80 -22.28 -4.66
C LYS A 121 9.81 -23.21 -5.30
N HIS A 122 9.42 -24.46 -5.50
CA HIS A 122 10.28 -25.45 -6.13
C HIS A 122 10.58 -25.08 -7.59
N SER A 123 11.85 -25.18 -7.96
CA SER A 123 12.26 -25.25 -9.36
C SER A 123 12.26 -26.71 -9.77
N TRP A 124 11.14 -27.17 -10.33
CA TRP A 124 10.98 -28.56 -10.72
C TRP A 124 11.72 -28.89 -12.01
N GLY A 125 12.38 -30.04 -12.05
CA GLY A 125 12.89 -30.63 -13.28
C GLY A 125 11.79 -31.29 -14.12
N SER A 126 12.20 -31.98 -15.17
CA SER A 126 11.28 -32.73 -16.05
C SER A 126 10.63 -33.91 -15.34
N TRP A 127 9.39 -34.22 -15.73
CA TRP A 127 8.70 -35.45 -15.33
C TRP A 127 9.40 -36.69 -15.89
N LYS A 128 9.44 -37.75 -15.08
CA LYS A 128 9.99 -39.07 -15.41
C LYS A 128 8.98 -40.14 -15.00
N VAL A 129 8.89 -41.23 -15.75
CA VAL A 129 8.04 -42.38 -15.40
C VAL A 129 8.57 -43.03 -14.13
N ASN A 130 7.68 -43.39 -13.19
CA ASN A 130 8.04 -44.17 -12.01
C ASN A 130 8.12 -45.66 -12.42
N PRO A 131 9.30 -46.30 -12.39
CA PRO A 131 9.43 -47.71 -12.79
C PRO A 131 8.77 -48.69 -11.81
N ASN A 132 8.47 -48.23 -10.58
CA ASN A 132 7.93 -49.09 -9.52
C ASN A 132 6.40 -49.00 -9.38
N VAL A 133 5.76 -48.05 -10.05
CA VAL A 133 4.32 -47.79 -9.92
C VAL A 133 3.74 -47.55 -11.30
N GLN A 134 2.80 -48.40 -11.71
CA GLN A 134 2.11 -48.26 -12.99
C GLN A 134 1.32 -46.94 -13.04
N ASN A 135 1.31 -46.31 -14.22
CA ASN A 135 0.58 -45.06 -14.51
C ASN A 135 0.98 -43.89 -13.59
N GLU A 136 2.24 -43.82 -13.17
CA GLU A 136 2.75 -42.74 -12.32
C GLU A 136 4.02 -42.11 -12.90
N MET A 137 4.12 -40.80 -12.74
CA MET A 137 5.32 -40.02 -13.03
C MET A 137 5.75 -39.27 -11.78
N PHE A 138 7.04 -39.01 -11.68
CA PHE A 138 7.61 -38.14 -10.66
C PHE A 138 8.51 -37.08 -11.28
N ARG A 139 8.67 -35.95 -10.59
CA ARG A 139 9.75 -34.99 -10.87
C ARG A 139 10.45 -34.61 -9.59
N VAL A 140 11.70 -34.17 -9.75
CA VAL A 140 12.58 -33.81 -8.65
C VAL A 140 12.84 -32.31 -8.70
N CYS A 141 12.84 -31.65 -7.55
CA CYS A 141 13.23 -30.24 -7.47
C CYS A 141 14.75 -30.13 -7.70
N ASN A 142 15.16 -29.28 -8.64
CA ASN A 142 16.56 -29.04 -8.99
C ASN A 142 17.38 -28.37 -7.87
N ARG A 143 16.72 -27.96 -6.78
CA ARG A 143 17.36 -27.30 -5.63
C ARG A 143 17.36 -28.20 -4.42
N CYS A 144 16.19 -28.53 -3.87
CA CYS A 144 16.12 -29.24 -2.59
C CYS A 144 15.92 -30.75 -2.71
N ASN A 145 15.95 -31.31 -3.93
CA ASN A 145 15.69 -32.74 -4.20
C ASN A 145 14.33 -33.28 -3.70
N ALA A 146 13.39 -32.40 -3.32
CA ALA A 146 12.01 -32.81 -3.07
C ALA A 146 11.46 -33.54 -4.30
N LYS A 147 10.55 -34.48 -4.08
CA LYS A 147 9.87 -35.22 -5.13
C LYS A 147 8.39 -34.91 -5.09
N GLU A 148 7.79 -34.77 -6.26
CA GLU A 148 6.34 -34.80 -6.41
C GLU A 148 5.95 -35.86 -7.44
N PHE A 149 4.74 -36.39 -7.26
CA PHE A 149 4.19 -37.49 -8.03
C PHE A 149 2.88 -37.07 -8.67
N SER A 150 2.61 -37.60 -9.85
CA SER A 150 1.36 -37.38 -10.59
C SER A 150 0.98 -38.64 -11.35
N LYS A 151 -0.31 -38.81 -11.65
CA LYS A 151 -0.80 -39.90 -12.50
C LYS A 151 -0.64 -39.54 -13.97
N ILE A 152 -0.29 -40.54 -14.78
CA ILE A 152 -0.35 -40.46 -16.23
C ILE A 152 -1.84 -40.41 -16.60
N LYS A 153 -2.25 -39.35 -17.31
CA LYS A 153 -3.62 -39.28 -17.85
C LYS A 153 -3.63 -40.09 -19.14
N ASP A 154 -4.57 -41.02 -19.23
CA ASP A 154 -4.84 -41.84 -20.41
C ASP A 154 -5.27 -40.99 -21.61
#